data_AF-A0A9E2HCP8-F1
#
_entry.id   AF-A0A9E2HCP8-F1
#
_cell.length_a   1.000
_cell.length_b   1.000
_cell.length_c   1.000
_cell.angle_alpha   90.00
_cell.angle_beta   90.00
_cell.angle_gamma   90.00
#
_symmetry.space_group_name_H-M   'P 1'
#
loop_
_entity.id
_entity.type
_entity.pdbx_description
1 polymer ?
#
loop_
_entity_poly.entity_id
_entity_poly.type
_entity_poly.pdbx_seq_one_letter_code
_entity_poly.pdbx_strand_id
1 'polypeptide(L)'
;MKTPAAERKTLVLLAGAVWSIVGVSLIVVGLKWLISGNGNIGVSLAIGVAVGAAVHFFGFSTLVTTNLKRIYSQSPGKSKVCVFAFQNRRSYLMIAIMILMGYIMRHSPIPKIYLAPMYLTIGFALLLSSIRYYGNAR
;
A
#
# COMPACT_ATOMS: atom_id res chain seq x y z
N MET A 1 22.70 13.79 -18.35
CA MET A 1 21.46 13.60 -17.57
C MET A 1 21.82 13.46 -16.10
N LYS A 2 21.43 14.42 -15.24
CA LYS A 2 21.56 14.28 -13.78
C LYS A 2 20.57 13.19 -13.36
N THR A 3 21.06 11.99 -13.06
CA THR A 3 20.25 10.93 -12.47
C THR A 3 19.75 11.41 -11.11
N PRO A 4 18.43 11.47 -10.85
CA PRO A 4 17.93 11.87 -9.55
C PRO A 4 18.40 10.81 -8.55
N ALA A 5 19.39 11.16 -7.75
CA ALA A 5 20.01 10.32 -6.75
C ALA A 5 19.43 10.70 -5.40
N ALA A 6 18.70 9.79 -4.76
CA ALA A 6 18.10 10.00 -3.45
C ALA A 6 18.83 9.17 -2.38
N GLU A 7 18.79 9.66 -1.15
CA GLU A 7 19.25 8.91 0.00
C GLU A 7 18.30 7.74 0.28
N ARG A 8 18.82 6.65 0.85
CA ARG A 8 18.02 5.47 1.21
C ARG A 8 16.83 5.83 2.09
N LYS A 9 17.04 6.73 3.06
CA LYS A 9 15.99 7.25 3.92
C LYS A 9 14.86 7.90 3.13
N THR A 10 15.17 8.74 2.15
CA THR A 10 14.19 9.36 1.25
C THR A 10 13.39 8.31 0.49
N LEU A 11 14.03 7.23 0.03
CA LEU A 11 13.36 6.16 -0.70
C LEU A 11 12.38 5.37 0.19
N VAL A 12 12.78 5.06 1.44
CA VAL A 12 11.90 4.42 2.42
C VAL A 12 10.70 5.33 2.76
N LEU A 13 10.94 6.64 2.95
CA LEU A 13 9.89 7.62 3.22
C LEU A 13 8.92 7.78 2.05
N LEU A 14 9.43 7.82 0.82
CA LEU A 14 8.59 7.88 -0.38
C LEU A 14 7.72 6.62 -0.53
N ALA A 15 8.28 5.44 -0.28
CA ALA A 15 7.51 4.20 -0.28
C ALA A 15 6.40 4.23 0.77
N GLY A 16 6.71 4.65 2.00
CA GLY A 16 5.73 4.88 3.06
C GLY A 16 4.62 5.84 2.63
N ALA A 17 4.99 7.00 2.07
CA ALA A 17 4.05 8.04 1.63
C ALA A 17 3.09 7.53 0.56
N VAL A 18 3.60 6.83 -0.47
CA VAL A 18 2.77 6.23 -1.52
C VAL A 18 1.76 5.25 -0.91
N TRP A 19 2.22 4.37 -0.01
CA TRP A 19 1.35 3.38 0.63
C TRP A 19 0.30 4.05 1.52
N SER A 20 0.65 5.13 2.23
CA SER A 20 -0.30 5.91 3.03
C SER A 20 -1.36 6.58 2.13
N ILE A 21 -0.94 7.25 1.06
CA ILE A 21 -1.87 7.96 0.15
C ILE A 21 -2.86 6.98 -0.49
N VAL A 22 -2.36 5.84 -0.99
CA VAL A 22 -3.23 4.80 -1.58
C VAL A 22 -4.15 4.22 -0.51
N GLY A 23 -3.63 3.90 0.68
CA GLY A 23 -4.41 3.35 1.79
C GLY A 23 -5.57 4.26 2.21
N VAL A 24 -5.29 5.55 2.44
CA VAL A 24 -6.31 6.55 2.77
C VAL A 24 -7.34 6.68 1.65
N SER A 25 -6.89 6.73 0.39
CA SER A 25 -7.79 6.87 -0.76
C SER A 25 -8.79 5.71 -0.85
N LEU A 26 -8.34 4.48 -0.62
CA LEU A 26 -9.21 3.30 -0.62
C LEU A 26 -10.22 3.35 0.54
N ILE A 27 -9.79 3.74 1.74
CA ILE A 27 -10.68 3.88 2.89
C ILE A 27 -11.75 4.93 2.63
N VAL A 28 -11.38 6.10 2.10
CA VAL A 28 -12.33 7.17 1.77
C VAL A 28 -13.35 6.69 0.73
N VAL A 29 -12.92 5.97 -0.31
CA VAL A 29 -13.84 5.41 -1.32
C VAL A 29 -14.77 4.35 -0.71
N GLY A 30 -14.23 3.43 0.09
CA GLY A 30 -15.03 2.40 0.77
C GLY A 30 -16.07 3.00 1.72
N LEU A 31 -15.67 4.00 2.52
CA LEU A 31 -16.57 4.74 3.40
C LEU A 31 -17.66 5.48 2.62
N LYS A 32 -17.32 6.15 1.52
CA LYS A 32 -18.31 6.82 0.66
C LYS A 32 -19.37 5.84 0.16
N TRP A 33 -18.95 4.64 -0.27
CA TRP A 33 -19.89 3.61 -0.72
C TRP A 33 -20.77 3.08 0.40
N LEU A 34 -20.22 2.89 1.61
CA LEU A 34 -21.02 2.49 2.78
C LEU A 34 -22.01 3.55 3.22
N ILE A 35 -21.61 4.82 3.22
CA ILE A 35 -22.49 5.94 3.60
C ILE A 35 -23.60 6.12 2.57
N SER A 36 -23.29 5.96 1.27
CA SER A 36 -24.27 6.05 0.20
C SER A 36 -25.19 4.82 0.07
N GLY A 37 -24.85 3.72 0.75
CA GLY A 37 -25.61 2.48 0.71
C GLY A 37 -26.37 2.27 2.02
N ASN A 38 -27.53 1.61 1.97
CA ASN A 38 -28.32 1.28 3.16
C ASN A 38 -27.72 0.12 4.00
N GLY A 39 -26.40 -0.10 3.94
CA GLY A 39 -25.74 -1.20 4.65
C GLY A 39 -25.29 -0.81 6.06
N ASN A 40 -25.04 -1.83 6.89
CA ASN A 40 -24.52 -1.61 8.24
C ASN A 40 -23.04 -1.19 8.20
N ILE A 41 -22.79 0.11 8.35
CA ILE A 41 -21.47 0.73 8.33
C ILE A 41 -20.57 0.15 9.43
N GLY A 42 -21.10 -0.04 10.64
CA GLY A 42 -20.35 -0.53 11.80
C GLY A 42 -19.79 -1.94 11.58
N VAL A 43 -20.62 -2.86 11.09
CA VAL A 43 -20.21 -4.23 10.77
C VAL A 43 -19.17 -4.25 9.65
N SER A 44 -19.39 -3.46 8.60
CA SER A 44 -18.47 -3.39 7.45
C SER A 44 -17.10 -2.83 7.84
N LEU A 45 -17.07 -1.84 8.74
CA LEU A 45 -15.83 -1.30 9.29
C LEU A 45 -15.11 -2.31 10.17
N ALA A 46 -15.83 -2.98 11.08
CA ALA A 46 -15.24 -3.98 11.97
C ALA A 46 -14.59 -5.12 11.16
N ILE A 47 -15.28 -5.64 10.15
CA ILE A 47 -14.75 -6.66 9.24
C ILE A 47 -13.54 -6.12 8.48
N GLY A 48 -13.65 -4.92 7.90
CA GLY A 48 -12.56 -4.31 7.14
C GLY A 48 -11.29 -4.13 7.96
N VAL A 49 -11.40 -3.67 9.21
CA VAL A 49 -10.26 -3.50 10.11
C VAL A 49 -9.69 -4.85 10.54
N ALA A 50 -10.52 -5.80 10.96
CA ALA A 50 -10.07 -7.11 11.43
C ALA A 50 -9.36 -7.90 10.33
N VAL A 51 -9.99 -8.01 9.15
CA VAL A 51 -9.40 -8.69 8.00
C VAL A 51 -8.20 -7.89 7.47
N GLY A 52 -8.25 -6.56 7.48
CA GLY A 52 -7.13 -5.71 7.06
C GLY A 52 -5.89 -5.91 7.94
N ALA A 53 -6.08 -6.04 9.26
CA ALA A 53 -5.01 -6.40 10.18
C ALA A 53 -4.43 -7.78 9.85
N ALA A 54 -5.28 -8.80 9.65
CA ALA A 54 -4.82 -10.13 9.27
C ALA A 54 -4.03 -10.11 7.94
N VAL A 55 -4.55 -9.44 6.91
CA VAL A 55 -3.89 -9.27 5.60
C VAL A 55 -2.56 -8.53 5.74
N HIS A 56 -2.46 -7.55 6.63
CA HIS A 56 -1.19 -6.94 6.98
C HIS A 56 -0.21 -7.95 7.60
N PHE A 57 -0.63 -8.65 8.64
CA PHE A 57 0.24 -9.55 9.40
C PHE A 57 0.72 -10.74 8.56
N PHE A 58 -0.15 -11.34 7.75
CA PHE A 58 0.18 -12.55 6.97
C PHE A 58 0.70 -12.24 5.56
N GLY A 59 0.22 -11.16 4.92
CA GLY A 59 0.58 -10.83 3.53
C GLY A 59 1.58 -9.69 3.43
N PHE A 60 1.17 -8.48 3.79
CA PHE A 60 1.96 -7.27 3.53
C PHE A 60 3.22 -7.16 4.40
N SER A 61 3.25 -7.75 5.60
CA SER A 61 4.43 -7.77 6.47
C SER A 61 5.67 -8.33 5.75
N THR A 62 5.50 -9.43 5.03
CA THR A 62 6.53 -10.09 4.23
C THR A 62 6.93 -9.23 3.02
N LEU A 63 5.96 -8.53 2.41
CA LEU A 63 6.22 -7.60 1.31
C LEU A 63 7.04 -6.40 1.77
N VAL A 64 6.69 -5.78 2.90
CA VAL A 64 7.41 -4.65 3.48
C VAL A 64 8.83 -5.05 3.88
N THR A 65 9.00 -6.18 4.57
CA THR A 65 10.35 -6.64 4.97
C THR A 65 11.22 -6.97 3.76
N THR A 66 10.64 -7.59 2.74
CA THR A 66 11.34 -7.85 1.47
C THR A 66 11.71 -6.56 0.75
N ASN A 67 10.81 -5.57 0.74
CA ASN A 67 11.07 -4.27 0.14
C ASN A 67 12.19 -3.55 0.90
N LEU A 68 12.07 -3.37 2.22
CA LEU A 68 13.09 -2.75 3.07
C LEU A 68 14.46 -3.41 2.92
N LYS A 69 14.54 -4.75 3.05
CA LYS A 69 15.81 -5.47 2.86
C LYS A 69 16.47 -5.15 1.51
N ARG A 70 15.68 -4.98 0.43
CA ARG A 70 16.20 -4.59 -0.89
C ARG A 70 16.68 -3.14 -0.92
N ILE A 71 15.93 -2.21 -0.33
CA ILE A 71 16.35 -0.80 -0.24
C ILE A 71 17.72 -0.69 0.43
N TYR A 72 17.90 -1.44 1.52
CA TYR A 72 19.14 -1.45 2.29
C TYR A 72 20.27 -2.27 1.64
N SER A 73 19.97 -3.35 0.91
CA SER A 73 20.98 -4.21 0.28
C SER A 73 21.47 -3.75 -1.10
N GLN A 74 20.76 -2.84 -1.79
CA GLN A 74 21.05 -2.49 -3.18
C GLN A 74 22.32 -1.64 -3.41
N SER A 75 23.09 -1.27 -2.39
CA SER A 75 24.40 -0.62 -2.55
C SER A 75 25.25 -0.66 -1.27
N PRO A 76 26.08 -1.70 -1.07
CA PRO A 76 27.20 -1.60 -0.13
C PRO A 76 28.20 -0.58 -0.70
N GLY A 77 28.25 0.64 -0.13
CA GLY A 77 29.27 1.64 -0.47
C GLY A 77 28.85 2.84 -1.34
N LYS A 78 27.59 2.99 -1.77
CA LYS A 78 27.10 4.22 -2.43
C LYS A 78 26.01 4.90 -1.57
N SER A 79 26.21 6.18 -1.23
CA SER A 79 25.25 6.99 -0.44
C SER A 79 24.04 7.47 -1.26
N LYS A 80 24.13 7.40 -2.58
CA LYS A 80 23.18 7.98 -3.54
C LYS A 80 22.77 6.94 -4.57
N VAL A 81 21.49 6.56 -4.57
CA VAL A 81 20.92 5.58 -5.51
C VAL A 81 19.94 6.29 -6.44
N CYS A 82 20.02 6.00 -7.75
CA CYS A 82 19.15 6.60 -8.76
C CYS A 82 17.69 6.13 -8.57
N VAL A 83 16.75 7.07 -8.43
CA VAL A 83 15.32 6.83 -8.12
C VAL A 83 14.64 5.91 -9.15
N PHE A 84 15.06 5.94 -10.42
CA PHE A 84 14.48 5.11 -11.48
C PHE A 84 15.17 3.74 -11.66
N ALA A 85 16.46 3.62 -11.35
CA ALA A 85 17.17 2.33 -11.34
C ALA A 85 16.83 1.49 -10.09
N PHE A 86 16.26 2.14 -9.08
CA PHE A 86 15.83 1.56 -7.81
C PHE A 86 14.61 0.63 -7.94
N GLN A 87 13.70 0.94 -8.87
CA GLN A 87 12.48 0.17 -9.04
C GLN A 87 12.75 -1.05 -9.93
N ASN A 88 13.42 -2.07 -9.41
CA ASN A 88 13.58 -3.33 -10.14
C ASN A 88 12.19 -3.95 -10.43
N ARG A 89 12.04 -4.71 -11.53
CA ARG A 89 10.77 -5.23 -12.09
C ARG A 89 9.75 -5.72 -11.05
N ARG A 90 10.20 -6.27 -9.91
CA ARG A 90 9.33 -6.74 -8.81
C ARG A 90 8.59 -5.63 -8.05
N SER A 91 9.17 -4.45 -7.85
CA SER A 91 8.45 -3.31 -7.23
C SER A 91 7.45 -2.70 -8.21
N TYR A 92 7.82 -2.62 -9.50
CA TYR A 92 6.85 -2.27 -10.55
C TYR A 92 5.73 -3.30 -10.66
N LEU A 93 6.03 -4.60 -10.54
CA LEU A 93 5.03 -5.67 -10.56
C LEU A 93 4.06 -5.53 -9.39
N MET A 94 4.53 -5.22 -8.17
CA MET A 94 3.67 -4.98 -7.01
C MET A 94 2.76 -3.77 -7.23
N ILE A 95 3.30 -2.65 -7.71
CA ILE A 95 2.49 -1.47 -8.05
C ILE A 95 1.48 -1.81 -9.15
N ALA A 96 1.88 -2.56 -10.18
CA ALA A 96 1.00 -2.98 -11.27
C ALA A 96 -0.12 -3.89 -10.76
N ILE A 97 0.16 -4.85 -9.87
CA ILE A 97 -0.86 -5.69 -9.22
C ILE A 97 -1.82 -4.81 -8.41
N MET A 98 -1.33 -3.84 -7.63
CA MET A 98 -2.19 -2.93 -6.85
C MET A 98 -3.10 -2.08 -7.74
N ILE A 99 -2.56 -1.52 -8.83
CA ILE A 99 -3.33 -0.73 -9.79
C ILE A 99 -4.36 -1.61 -10.51
N LEU A 100 -3.95 -2.79 -10.98
CA LEU A 100 -4.82 -3.73 -11.70
C LEU A 100 -5.95 -4.23 -10.81
N MET A 101 -5.64 -4.60 -9.57
CA MET A 101 -6.64 -5.02 -8.58
C MET A 101 -7.66 -3.90 -8.32
N GLY A 102 -7.19 -2.67 -8.09
CA GLY A 102 -8.08 -1.52 -7.89
C GLY A 102 -8.93 -1.19 -9.13
N TYR A 103 -8.36 -1.35 -10.32
CA TYR A 103 -9.07 -1.16 -11.58
C TYR A 103 -10.17 -2.21 -11.78
N ILE A 104 -9.84 -3.50 -11.60
CA ILE A 104 -10.77 -4.62 -11.74
C ILE A 104 -11.91 -4.47 -10.73
N MET A 105 -11.61 -4.17 -9.47
CA MET A 105 -12.65 -4.00 -8.46
C MET A 105 -13.60 -2.85 -8.79
N ARG A 106 -13.07 -1.70 -9.26
CA ARG A 106 -13.89 -0.52 -9.57
C ARG A 106 -14.80 -0.70 -10.80
N HIS A 107 -14.38 -1.50 -11.78
CA HIS A 107 -15.15 -1.78 -13.00
C HIS A 107 -15.89 -3.11 -12.94
N SER A 108 -15.81 -3.83 -11.82
CA SER A 108 -16.60 -5.04 -11.63
C SER A 108 -18.09 -4.72 -11.56
N PRO A 109 -18.97 -5.60 -12.06
CA PRO A 109 -20.42 -5.44 -11.94
C PRO A 109 -20.93 -5.68 -10.50
N ILE A 110 -20.03 -5.84 -9.53
CA ILE A 110 -20.35 -6.17 -8.14
C ILE A 110 -20.93 -4.93 -7.46
N PRO A 111 -22.06 -5.04 -6.73
CA PRO A 111 -22.60 -3.94 -5.97
C PRO A 111 -21.57 -3.34 -5.00
N LYS A 112 -21.46 -2.02 -5.00
CA LYS A 112 -20.44 -1.26 -4.24
C LYS A 112 -20.45 -1.56 -2.74
N ILE A 113 -21.59 -2.01 -2.20
CA ILE A 113 -21.73 -2.42 -0.80
C ILE A 113 -20.84 -3.62 -0.45
N TYR A 114 -20.63 -4.56 -1.38
CA TYR A 114 -19.75 -5.72 -1.17
C TYR A 114 -18.28 -5.38 -1.43
N LEU A 115 -18.02 -4.39 -2.29
CA LEU A 115 -16.67 -3.91 -2.55
C LEU A 115 -16.13 -3.05 -1.40
N ALA A 116 -16.99 -2.36 -0.66
CA ALA A 116 -16.57 -1.45 0.38
C ALA A 116 -15.76 -2.11 1.52
N PRO A 117 -16.16 -3.26 2.11
CA PRO A 117 -15.34 -3.98 3.09
C PRO A 117 -13.97 -4.40 2.54
N MET A 118 -13.88 -4.77 1.26
CA MET A 118 -12.60 -5.08 0.62
C MET A 118 -11.71 -3.84 0.49
N TYR A 119 -12.27 -2.69 0.10
CA TYR A 119 -11.55 -1.43 0.02
C TYR A 119 -11.03 -0.99 1.40
N LEU A 120 -11.85 -1.15 2.45
CA LEU A 120 -11.45 -0.90 3.83
C LEU A 120 -10.33 -1.85 4.28
N THR A 121 -10.45 -3.15 3.97
CA THR A 121 -9.46 -4.19 4.26
C THR A 121 -8.09 -3.84 3.67
N ILE A 122 -8.05 -3.61 2.35
CA ILE A 122 -6.81 -3.31 1.64
C ILE A 122 -6.26 -1.96 2.09
N GLY A 123 -7.12 -0.95 2.22
CA GLY A 123 -6.72 0.39 2.66
C GLY A 123 -6.11 0.40 4.05
N PHE A 124 -6.72 -0.32 5.00
CA PHE A 124 -6.20 -0.46 6.36
C PHE A 124 -4.89 -1.25 6.40
N ALA A 125 -4.79 -2.34 5.63
CA ALA A 125 -3.56 -3.12 5.52
C ALA A 125 -2.40 -2.27 4.97
N LEU A 126 -2.66 -1.42 3.96
CA LEU A 126 -1.66 -0.50 3.41
C LEU A 126 -1.23 0.59 4.40
N LEU A 127 -2.17 1.17 5.15
CA LEU A 127 -1.84 2.13 6.21
C LEU A 127 -0.95 1.50 7.28
N LEU A 128 -1.31 0.33 7.80
CA LEU A 128 -0.53 -0.37 8.81
C LEU A 128 0.88 -0.73 8.30
N SER A 129 0.97 -1.06 7.01
CA SER A 129 2.24 -1.31 6.33
C SER A 129 3.08 -0.05 6.15
N SER A 130 2.47 1.10 5.90
CA SER A 130 3.18 2.39 5.78
C SER A 130 3.89 2.78 7.08
N ILE A 131 3.30 2.47 8.24
CA ILE A 131 3.91 2.72 9.56
C ILE A 131 5.26 1.99 9.70
N ARG A 132 5.36 0.77 9.16
CA ARG A 132 6.62 0.01 9.18
C ARG A 132 7.69 0.65 8.31
N TYR A 133 7.33 1.25 7.18
CA TYR A 133 8.30 2.01 6.38
C TYR A 133 8.82 3.22 7.18
N TYR A 134 7.93 4.01 7.80
CA TYR A 134 8.35 5.16 8.61
C TYR A 134 9.23 4.76 9.80
N GLY A 135 8.90 3.67 10.50
CA GLY A 135 9.70 3.18 11.63
C GLY A 135 11.09 2.66 11.22
N ASN A 136 11.24 2.19 9.98
CA ASN A 136 12.51 1.73 9.41
C ASN A 136 13.23 2.81 8.60
N ALA A 137 12.75 4.05 8.54
CA ALA A 137 13.41 5.14 7.81
C ALA A 137 14.59 5.76 8.59
N ARG A 138 15.46 4.91 9.12
CA ARG A 138 16.67 5.28 9.87
C ARG A 138 17.89 5.28 8.95
#